data_AF-A0A0J9SYH1-F1
#
_entry.id   AF-A0A0J9SYH1-F1
#
_cell.length_a   1.000
_cell.length_b   1.000
_cell.length_c   1.000
_cell.angle_alpha   90.00
_cell.angle_beta   90.00
_cell.angle_gamma   90.00
#
_symmetry.space_group_name_H-M   'P 1'
#
loop_
_entity.id
_entity.type
_entity.pdbx_description
1 polymer ?
#
loop_
_entity_poly.entity_id
_entity_poly.type
_entity_poly.pdbx_seq_one_letter_code
_entity_poly.pdbx_strand_id
1 'polypeptide(L)'
;MAESVENFILDKFVEKKNILENSDLYKFYNNLKNYWDNKDTTSVNCTDKSDLKIYYLCKTIENIVRNWNSICSLSVKNNDKCCCYLTYWLYGLIVKINPSNFHLNNIYNKLDNFFEKINCSCDTNKICTKKNVKIFNMKVLENKKVLYDFAEYYDDLQNLLSEENSDNKDEHCEYIKKFFQLYRTMQLHQHLKLTGHYSLEINHFKKKFNDGVLSSLEQKCPGKGIKSLFNADIVKEHSSGKQFKNTVEKVIEPLKNKEDIKNTILKDLPSNAIYEEFNKTDDLNDYKEGCKKTFKPENGKDKDDITDFCEKFTRNMKKKIYITPSDGKNPKNRCSYFTHWTYENIRKIFPTLNDTKKNNVINKLNEIMHDINTSDLKGKPCSFYFDGTPNQWEEEKYLHDYFTNHESIKDKYNSNVSEKKTFCEYLSYIYKLYEKYIWKCCTYFYRGNSWNLCPKHFECDRKYNPFKLLSTLKCENEIISESEENAYDTLMIDREVVLKSQIIPCNSLICDPFYKFAMVPLAFLGLSSVFFLFYKVNISIV
;
A
#
# COMPACT_ATOMS: atom_id res chain seq x y z
N MET A 1 -15.72 -1.21 -33.46
CA MET A 1 -15.13 -2.07 -32.41
C MET A 1 -15.54 -1.45 -31.07
N ALA A 2 -16.80 -1.66 -30.73
CA ALA A 2 -17.48 -1.09 -29.57
C ALA A 2 -18.24 -2.25 -28.94
N GLU A 3 -17.56 -2.97 -28.05
CA GLU A 3 -18.12 -3.85 -27.01
C GLU A 3 -16.94 -4.54 -26.30
N SER A 4 -17.18 -4.94 -25.05
CA SER A 4 -16.21 -5.38 -24.04
C SER A 4 -15.40 -4.26 -23.36
N VAL A 5 -16.09 -3.42 -22.60
CA VAL A 5 -15.51 -2.68 -21.48
C VAL A 5 -16.42 -2.96 -20.31
N GLU A 6 -15.97 -3.76 -19.36
CA GLU A 6 -16.68 -3.89 -18.09
C GLU A 6 -15.70 -3.72 -16.92
N ASN A 7 -16.14 -2.88 -15.98
CA ASN A 7 -15.85 -2.84 -14.55
C ASN A 7 -14.90 -1.76 -14.03
N PHE A 8 -15.20 -0.50 -14.35
CA PHE A 8 -14.90 0.59 -13.42
C PHE A 8 -15.93 0.58 -12.26
N ILE A 9 -15.50 0.92 -11.04
CA ILE A 9 -16.38 0.96 -9.85
C ILE A 9 -17.63 1.82 -10.10
N LEU A 10 -17.48 2.93 -10.81
CA LEU A 10 -18.58 3.80 -11.19
C LEU A 10 -19.46 3.21 -12.30
N ASP A 11 -18.86 2.63 -13.35
CA ASP A 11 -19.60 2.13 -14.52
C ASP A 11 -20.57 1.00 -14.13
N LYS A 12 -20.16 0.10 -13.21
CA LYS A 12 -21.03 -0.96 -12.67
C LYS A 12 -22.26 -0.45 -11.91
N PHE A 13 -22.16 0.75 -11.34
CA PHE A 13 -23.26 1.41 -10.63
C PHE A 13 -24.10 2.28 -11.57
N VAL A 14 -23.46 2.92 -12.56
CA VAL A 14 -24.11 3.75 -13.60
C VAL A 14 -24.93 2.87 -14.56
N GLU A 15 -24.42 1.71 -14.98
CA GLU A 15 -25.13 0.78 -15.86
C GLU A 15 -26.44 0.26 -15.25
N LYS A 16 -26.63 0.43 -13.93
CA LYS A 16 -27.88 0.08 -13.25
C LYS A 16 -28.88 1.24 -13.12
N LYS A 17 -28.50 2.50 -13.39
CA LYS A 17 -29.38 3.67 -13.17
C LYS A 17 -29.16 4.80 -14.18
N ASN A 18 -30.17 5.07 -15.02
CA ASN A 18 -30.30 6.24 -15.93
C ASN A 18 -30.23 7.62 -15.24
N ILE A 19 -29.94 7.67 -13.95
CA ILE A 19 -30.05 8.85 -13.08
C ILE A 19 -28.89 9.82 -13.29
N LEU A 20 -27.73 9.31 -13.70
CA LEU A 20 -26.56 10.14 -14.01
C LEU A 20 -26.62 10.77 -15.40
N GLU A 21 -27.58 10.37 -16.25
CA GLU A 21 -27.74 10.93 -17.60
C GLU A 21 -27.97 12.44 -17.60
N ASN A 22 -28.54 12.94 -16.50
CA ASN A 22 -28.85 14.34 -16.33
C ASN A 22 -27.70 15.18 -15.76
N SER A 23 -26.66 14.55 -15.20
CA SER A 23 -25.52 15.24 -14.61
C SER A 23 -24.68 15.96 -15.67
N ASP A 24 -24.15 17.14 -15.31
CA ASP A 24 -23.31 17.93 -16.21
C ASP A 24 -22.05 17.17 -16.64
N LEU A 25 -21.43 16.43 -15.70
CA LEU A 25 -20.23 15.62 -15.97
C LEU A 25 -20.50 14.51 -16.99
N TYR A 26 -21.61 13.78 -16.85
CA TYR A 26 -21.97 12.72 -17.78
C TYR A 26 -22.27 13.27 -19.19
N LYS A 27 -23.06 14.35 -19.27
CA LYS A 27 -23.34 15.03 -20.54
C LYS A 27 -22.07 15.50 -21.22
N PHE A 28 -21.14 16.08 -20.45
CA PHE A 28 -19.83 16.49 -20.95
C PHE A 28 -19.04 15.31 -21.51
N TYR A 29 -18.90 14.22 -20.74
CA TYR A 29 -18.17 13.02 -21.15
C TYR A 29 -18.78 12.37 -22.38
N ASN A 30 -20.10 12.30 -22.47
CA ASN A 30 -20.78 11.77 -23.65
C ASN A 30 -20.58 12.66 -24.87
N ASN A 31 -20.61 13.99 -24.72
CA ASN A 31 -20.30 14.89 -25.82
C ASN A 31 -18.87 14.68 -26.35
N LEU A 32 -17.89 14.48 -25.46
CA LEU A 32 -16.50 14.21 -25.87
C LEU A 32 -16.35 12.93 -26.71
N LYS A 33 -17.22 11.92 -26.51
CA LYS A 33 -17.20 10.69 -27.31
C LYS A 33 -17.44 10.94 -28.80
N ASN A 34 -18.18 11.99 -29.16
CA ASN A 34 -18.43 12.36 -30.56
C ASN A 34 -17.17 12.80 -31.31
N TYR A 35 -16.10 13.12 -30.59
CA TYR A 35 -14.82 13.53 -31.16
C TYR A 35 -13.81 12.37 -31.27
N TRP A 36 -14.22 11.17 -30.85
CA TRP A 36 -13.47 9.94 -31.01
C TRP A 36 -13.59 9.41 -32.45
N ASP A 37 -12.47 9.02 -33.06
CA ASP A 37 -12.41 8.33 -34.37
C ASP A 37 -12.92 9.12 -35.61
N ASN A 38 -12.67 10.44 -35.69
CA ASN A 38 -12.89 11.16 -36.95
C ASN A 38 -11.75 10.83 -37.94
N LYS A 39 -11.95 9.80 -38.77
CA LYS A 39 -10.95 9.21 -39.67
C LYS A 39 -10.43 10.18 -40.74
N ASP A 40 -11.20 11.21 -41.09
CA ASP A 40 -10.94 12.09 -42.24
C ASP A 40 -10.18 13.40 -41.92
N THR A 41 -9.81 13.66 -40.66
CA THR A 41 -9.02 14.87 -40.36
C THR A 41 -7.52 14.59 -40.45
N THR A 42 -6.81 15.26 -41.36
CA THR A 42 -5.34 15.31 -41.32
C THR A 42 -4.90 16.02 -40.03
N SER A 43 -4.07 15.36 -39.23
CA SER A 43 -3.53 15.93 -37.99
C SER A 43 -2.18 16.59 -38.27
N VAL A 44 -2.02 17.83 -37.82
CA VAL A 44 -0.76 18.59 -37.95
C VAL A 44 0.20 18.23 -36.81
N ASN A 45 -0.34 17.93 -35.61
CA ASN A 45 0.46 17.72 -34.39
C ASN A 45 0.61 16.24 -33.98
N CYS A 46 -0.16 15.34 -34.58
CA CYS A 46 -0.15 13.90 -34.32
C CYS A 46 0.29 13.16 -35.57
N THR A 47 1.61 13.05 -35.75
CA THR A 47 2.23 12.41 -36.94
C THR A 47 2.77 11.01 -36.66
N ASP A 48 3.05 10.69 -35.40
CA ASP A 48 3.57 9.39 -34.98
C ASP A 48 2.48 8.31 -35.04
N LYS A 49 2.65 7.35 -35.96
CA LYS A 49 1.75 6.20 -36.18
C LYS A 49 2.31 4.89 -35.62
N SER A 50 3.40 4.93 -34.83
CA SER A 50 4.03 3.73 -34.27
C SER A 50 3.09 2.95 -33.34
N ASP A 51 2.21 3.66 -32.63
CA ASP A 51 1.10 3.07 -31.87
C ASP A 51 -0.22 3.73 -32.26
N LEU A 52 -1.09 2.96 -32.90
CA LEU A 52 -2.38 3.44 -33.41
C LEU A 52 -3.28 3.96 -32.29
N LYS A 53 -3.29 3.38 -31.09
CA LYS A 53 -4.16 3.83 -30.00
C LYS A 53 -3.76 5.23 -29.53
N ILE A 54 -2.46 5.48 -29.43
CA ILE A 54 -1.90 6.77 -29.00
C ILE A 54 -2.08 7.81 -30.11
N TYR A 55 -1.87 7.40 -31.36
CA TYR A 55 -2.18 8.22 -32.52
C TYR A 55 -3.64 8.70 -32.51
N TYR A 56 -4.59 7.80 -32.31
CA TYR A 56 -6.02 8.14 -32.22
C TYR A 56 -6.34 9.03 -31.03
N LEU A 57 -5.79 8.73 -29.83
CA LEU A 57 -5.96 9.60 -28.66
C LEU A 57 -5.49 11.02 -28.97
N CYS A 58 -4.32 11.16 -29.58
CA CYS A 58 -3.77 12.45 -29.95
C CYS A 58 -4.67 13.21 -30.93
N LYS A 59 -5.16 12.55 -31.99
CA LYS A 59 -6.10 13.16 -32.95
C LYS A 59 -7.39 13.60 -32.28
N THR A 60 -7.94 12.78 -31.39
CA THR A 60 -9.14 13.11 -30.64
C THR A 60 -8.94 14.35 -29.78
N ILE A 61 -7.82 14.45 -29.07
CA ILE A 61 -7.50 15.65 -28.29
C ILE A 61 -7.39 16.88 -29.20
N GLU A 62 -6.70 16.76 -30.34
CA GLU A 62 -6.59 17.87 -31.29
C GLU A 62 -7.96 18.33 -31.81
N ASN A 63 -8.86 17.40 -32.10
CA ASN A 63 -10.23 17.72 -32.52
C ASN A 63 -11.03 18.40 -31.38
N ILE A 64 -10.89 17.93 -30.14
CA ILE A 64 -11.53 18.56 -28.96
C ILE A 64 -11.04 20.00 -28.80
N VAL A 65 -9.72 20.22 -28.89
CA VAL A 65 -9.10 21.55 -28.78
C VAL A 65 -9.63 22.51 -29.84
N ARG A 66 -9.78 22.05 -31.09
CA ARG A 66 -10.33 22.88 -32.19
C ARG A 66 -11.79 23.29 -31.95
N ASN A 67 -12.56 22.44 -31.29
CA ASN A 67 -13.99 22.66 -31.02
C ASN A 67 -14.26 23.06 -29.56
N TRP A 68 -13.24 23.51 -28.83
CA TRP A 68 -13.32 23.66 -27.38
C TRP A 68 -14.43 24.62 -26.93
N ASN A 69 -14.54 25.77 -27.59
CA ASN A 69 -15.54 26.78 -27.25
C ASN A 69 -16.96 26.21 -27.33
N SER A 70 -17.29 25.48 -28.40
CA SER A 70 -18.60 24.82 -28.54
C SER A 70 -18.79 23.69 -27.54
N ILE A 71 -17.75 22.92 -27.24
CA ILE A 71 -17.84 21.80 -26.28
C ILE A 71 -18.17 22.34 -24.89
N CYS A 72 -17.44 23.34 -24.42
CA CYS A 72 -17.59 23.86 -23.07
C CYS A 72 -18.87 24.68 -22.88
N SER A 73 -19.24 25.51 -23.87
CA SER A 73 -20.43 26.38 -23.75
C SER A 73 -21.78 25.63 -23.82
N LEU A 74 -21.82 24.41 -24.36
CA LEU A 74 -23.06 23.62 -24.50
C LEU A 74 -23.38 22.69 -23.31
N SER A 75 -22.43 22.47 -22.40
CA SER A 75 -22.44 21.27 -21.54
C SER A 75 -22.44 21.53 -20.03
N VAL A 76 -22.09 22.73 -19.58
CA VAL A 76 -22.01 23.05 -18.14
C VAL A 76 -22.55 24.46 -17.90
N LYS A 77 -23.43 24.66 -16.91
CA LYS A 77 -23.94 26.00 -16.53
C LYS A 77 -22.85 26.94 -15.99
N ASN A 78 -21.64 26.41 -15.75
CA ASN A 78 -20.52 27.10 -15.13
C ASN A 78 -19.24 26.72 -15.89
N ASN A 79 -18.79 27.61 -16.80
CA ASN A 79 -17.66 27.38 -17.72
C ASN A 79 -16.34 26.99 -17.01
N ASP A 80 -16.23 27.29 -15.71
CA ASP A 80 -15.05 27.07 -14.87
C ASP A 80 -14.65 25.59 -14.69
N LYS A 81 -15.56 24.63 -14.95
CA LYS A 81 -15.32 23.19 -14.71
C LYS A 81 -14.89 22.38 -15.94
N CYS A 82 -15.08 22.89 -17.16
CA CYS A 82 -14.83 22.12 -18.38
C CYS A 82 -13.39 21.57 -18.46
N CYS A 83 -12.39 22.39 -18.12
CA CYS A 83 -10.98 22.00 -18.11
C CYS A 83 -10.71 20.83 -17.17
N CYS A 84 -11.37 20.85 -16.00
CA CYS A 84 -11.28 19.76 -15.04
C CYS A 84 -11.92 18.49 -15.58
N TYR A 85 -13.14 18.59 -16.13
CA TYR A 85 -13.81 17.45 -16.73
C TYR A 85 -12.97 16.82 -17.85
N LEU A 86 -12.41 17.64 -18.76
CA LEU A 86 -11.50 17.15 -19.80
C LEU A 86 -10.28 16.43 -19.20
N THR A 87 -9.67 17.00 -18.16
CA THR A 87 -8.49 16.42 -17.50
C THR A 87 -8.77 15.02 -16.95
N TYR A 88 -9.83 14.86 -16.15
CA TYR A 88 -10.17 13.55 -15.56
C TYR A 88 -10.76 12.57 -16.58
N TRP A 89 -11.37 13.07 -17.67
CA TRP A 89 -11.73 12.24 -18.81
C TRP A 89 -10.49 11.66 -19.49
N LEU A 90 -9.47 12.49 -19.73
CA LEU A 90 -8.19 12.06 -20.30
C LEU A 90 -7.46 11.08 -19.39
N TYR A 91 -7.47 11.26 -18.07
CA TYR A 91 -6.93 10.27 -17.14
C TYR A 91 -7.60 8.90 -17.32
N GLY A 92 -8.92 8.87 -17.47
CA GLY A 92 -9.66 7.64 -17.75
C GLY A 92 -9.25 6.98 -19.07
N LEU A 93 -9.08 7.78 -20.14
CA LEU A 93 -8.61 7.26 -21.42
C LEU A 93 -7.17 6.76 -21.37
N ILE A 94 -6.27 7.45 -20.67
CA ILE A 94 -4.88 7.03 -20.51
C ILE A 94 -4.82 5.70 -19.76
N VAL A 95 -5.56 5.56 -18.66
CA VAL A 95 -5.66 4.29 -17.91
C VAL A 95 -6.19 3.17 -18.81
N LYS A 96 -7.22 3.45 -19.62
CA LYS A 96 -7.80 2.47 -20.55
C LYS A 96 -6.83 2.04 -21.67
N ILE A 97 -6.09 2.98 -22.23
CA ILE A 97 -5.10 2.70 -23.29
C ILE A 97 -3.89 1.96 -22.70
N ASN A 98 -3.52 2.29 -21.47
CA ASN A 98 -2.34 1.83 -20.75
C ASN A 98 -1.05 1.93 -21.58
N PRO A 99 -0.69 3.15 -22.06
CA PRO A 99 0.48 3.34 -22.91
C PRO A 99 1.78 3.07 -22.15
N SER A 100 2.85 2.71 -22.89
CA SER A 100 4.20 2.66 -22.34
C SER A 100 4.61 4.01 -21.75
N ASN A 101 5.53 4.03 -20.79
CA ASN A 101 5.96 5.28 -20.15
C ASN A 101 6.55 6.30 -21.13
N PHE A 102 7.27 5.81 -22.16
CA PHE A 102 7.78 6.63 -23.25
C PHE A 102 6.63 7.32 -24.00
N HIS A 103 5.62 6.55 -24.39
CA HIS A 103 4.46 7.08 -25.08
C HIS A 103 3.61 8.01 -24.20
N LEU A 104 3.45 7.69 -22.91
CA LEU A 104 2.74 8.54 -21.96
C LEU A 104 3.41 9.90 -21.80
N ASN A 105 4.75 9.93 -21.77
CA ASN A 105 5.48 11.19 -21.76
C ASN A 105 5.22 12.02 -23.02
N ASN A 106 5.18 11.36 -24.19
CA ASN A 106 4.85 12.04 -25.45
C ASN A 106 3.42 12.59 -25.43
N ILE A 107 2.47 11.85 -24.87
CA ILE A 107 1.10 12.33 -24.65
C ILE A 107 1.11 13.58 -23.78
N TYR A 108 1.78 13.55 -22.62
CA TYR A 108 1.84 14.69 -21.71
C TYR A 108 2.43 15.94 -22.36
N ASN A 109 3.53 15.80 -23.12
CA ASN A 109 4.14 16.92 -23.84
C ASN A 109 3.18 17.57 -24.85
N LYS A 110 2.36 16.76 -25.52
CA LYS A 110 1.34 17.27 -26.45
C LYS A 110 0.18 17.91 -25.72
N LEU A 111 -0.25 17.31 -24.60
CA LEU A 111 -1.30 17.86 -23.75
C LEU A 111 -0.97 19.26 -23.25
N ASP A 112 0.27 19.50 -22.81
CA ASP A 112 0.70 20.85 -22.37
C ASP A 112 0.42 21.91 -23.45
N ASN A 113 0.86 21.65 -24.69
CA ASN A 113 0.61 22.56 -25.82
C ASN A 113 -0.89 22.71 -26.15
N PHE A 114 -1.67 21.65 -25.97
CA PHE A 114 -3.11 21.68 -26.22
C PHE A 114 -3.87 22.48 -25.16
N PHE A 115 -3.52 22.33 -23.89
CA PHE A 115 -4.13 23.06 -22.78
C PHE A 115 -3.79 24.55 -22.81
N GLU A 116 -2.59 24.92 -23.28
CA GLU A 116 -2.22 26.33 -23.53
C GLU A 116 -3.13 26.97 -24.59
N LYS A 117 -3.46 26.25 -25.67
CA LYS A 117 -4.30 26.78 -26.77
C LYS A 117 -5.74 27.09 -26.37
N ILE A 118 -6.31 26.28 -25.47
CA ILE A 118 -7.70 26.45 -25.04
C ILE A 118 -7.86 27.43 -23.86
N ASN A 119 -6.77 28.10 -23.46
CA ASN A 119 -6.72 29.06 -22.35
C ASN A 119 -7.42 28.57 -21.09
N CYS A 120 -7.08 27.34 -20.64
CA CYS A 120 -7.63 26.77 -19.42
C CYS A 120 -7.13 27.53 -18.17
N SER A 121 -7.77 28.64 -17.83
CA SER A 121 -7.55 29.38 -16.58
C SER A 121 -8.71 29.14 -15.61
N CYS A 122 -8.54 28.21 -14.66
CA CYS A 122 -9.49 28.08 -13.54
C CYS A 122 -9.09 29.06 -12.43
N ASP A 123 -9.70 30.25 -12.39
CA ASP A 123 -9.40 31.28 -11.39
C ASP A 123 -10.03 31.01 -10.00
N THR A 124 -11.07 30.17 -9.91
CA THR A 124 -11.81 29.95 -8.66
C THR A 124 -11.42 28.68 -7.91
N ASN A 125 -10.75 27.71 -8.55
CA ASN A 125 -10.21 26.51 -7.90
C ASN A 125 -8.94 26.02 -8.62
N LYS A 126 -7.80 26.06 -7.92
CA LYS A 126 -6.45 25.61 -8.35
C LYS A 126 -6.34 24.11 -8.77
N ILE A 127 -7.45 23.41 -8.98
CA ILE A 127 -7.51 21.97 -9.26
C ILE A 127 -6.96 21.64 -10.65
N CYS A 128 -7.02 22.57 -11.61
CA CYS A 128 -6.75 22.29 -13.03
C CYS A 128 -5.65 23.17 -13.64
N THR A 129 -5.01 24.03 -12.83
CA THR A 129 -4.06 25.07 -13.28
C THR A 129 -2.58 24.73 -13.04
N LYS A 130 -2.25 23.59 -12.44
CA LYS A 130 -0.84 23.19 -12.29
C LYS A 130 -0.40 22.50 -13.57
N LYS A 131 0.59 23.08 -14.28
CA LYS A 131 1.36 22.43 -15.37
C LYS A 131 1.40 20.92 -15.13
N ASN A 132 0.90 20.14 -16.10
CA ASN A 132 0.60 18.72 -15.94
C ASN A 132 1.76 18.03 -15.24
N VAL A 133 1.58 17.74 -13.94
CA VAL A 133 2.53 16.92 -13.22
C VAL A 133 2.43 15.56 -13.90
N LYS A 134 3.47 15.20 -14.66
CA LYS A 134 3.50 13.94 -15.39
C LYS A 134 3.43 12.80 -14.40
N ILE A 135 2.31 12.09 -14.39
CA ILE A 135 2.05 10.96 -13.51
C ILE A 135 2.10 9.70 -14.35
N PHE A 136 3.09 8.86 -14.09
CA PHE A 136 3.28 7.60 -14.82
C PHE A 136 2.60 6.41 -14.15
N ASN A 137 2.13 6.57 -12.91
CA ASN A 137 1.42 5.53 -12.19
C ASN A 137 -0.07 5.55 -12.57
N MET A 138 -0.52 4.53 -13.31
CA MET A 138 -1.90 4.40 -13.78
C MET A 138 -2.91 4.35 -12.63
N LYS A 139 -2.58 3.70 -11.51
CA LYS A 139 -3.48 3.66 -10.34
C LYS A 139 -3.67 5.04 -9.70
N VAL A 140 -2.62 5.87 -9.72
CA VAL A 140 -2.75 7.27 -9.27
C VAL A 140 -3.72 8.03 -10.19
N LEU A 141 -3.62 7.87 -11.51
CA LEU A 141 -4.56 8.50 -12.46
C LEU A 141 -5.99 7.99 -12.29
N GLU A 142 -6.15 6.69 -12.10
CA GLU A 142 -7.43 6.03 -11.87
C GLU A 142 -8.08 6.57 -10.59
N ASN A 143 -7.39 6.51 -9.45
CA ASN A 143 -7.91 6.99 -8.17
C ASN A 143 -8.27 8.48 -8.21
N LYS A 144 -7.47 9.30 -8.90
CA LYS A 144 -7.76 10.72 -9.13
C LYS A 144 -9.09 10.91 -9.84
N LYS A 145 -9.29 10.19 -10.94
CA LYS A 145 -10.53 10.20 -11.70
C LYS A 145 -11.71 9.73 -10.85
N VAL A 146 -11.61 8.54 -10.25
CA VAL A 146 -12.68 7.95 -9.44
C VAL A 146 -13.18 8.92 -8.38
N LEU A 147 -12.24 9.51 -7.61
CA LEU A 147 -12.60 10.37 -6.50
C LEU A 147 -13.21 11.69 -6.96
N TYR A 148 -12.66 12.28 -8.03
CA TYR A 148 -13.18 13.51 -8.60
C TYR A 148 -14.58 13.31 -9.20
N ASP A 149 -14.74 12.29 -10.04
CA ASP A 149 -16.01 12.00 -10.71
C ASP A 149 -17.12 11.75 -9.69
N PHE A 150 -16.85 10.95 -8.64
CA PHE A 150 -17.81 10.72 -7.57
C PHE A 150 -18.24 12.01 -6.84
N ALA A 151 -17.29 12.90 -6.54
CA ALA A 151 -17.62 14.17 -5.87
C ALA A 151 -18.52 15.06 -6.74
N GLU A 152 -18.33 15.03 -8.06
CA GLU A 152 -19.17 15.76 -9.01
C GLU A 152 -20.55 15.13 -9.18
N TYR A 153 -20.64 13.80 -9.28
CA TYR A 153 -21.91 13.07 -9.38
C TYR A 153 -22.72 13.06 -8.08
N TYR A 154 -22.11 13.37 -6.93
CA TYR A 154 -22.77 13.18 -5.63
C TYR A 154 -24.11 13.90 -5.51
N ASP A 155 -24.28 15.10 -6.09
CA ASP A 155 -25.55 15.84 -5.99
C ASP A 155 -26.69 15.08 -6.66
N ASP A 156 -26.43 14.47 -7.82
CA ASP A 156 -27.40 13.63 -8.53
C ASP A 156 -27.65 12.32 -7.78
N LEU A 157 -26.62 11.78 -7.13
CA LEU A 157 -26.70 10.55 -6.32
C LEU A 157 -27.51 10.73 -5.03
N GLN A 158 -27.70 11.95 -4.51
CA GLN A 158 -28.45 12.18 -3.27
C GLN A 158 -29.90 11.68 -3.35
N ASN A 159 -30.47 11.66 -4.55
CA ASN A 159 -31.84 11.19 -4.80
C ASN A 159 -31.97 9.68 -4.61
N LEU A 160 -30.90 8.92 -4.89
CA LEU A 160 -30.86 7.46 -4.69
C LEU A 160 -30.95 7.06 -3.22
N LEU A 161 -30.43 7.93 -2.35
CA LEU A 161 -30.41 7.71 -0.90
C LEU A 161 -31.76 8.03 -0.24
N SER A 162 -32.72 8.51 -1.03
CA SER A 162 -34.09 8.83 -0.60
C SER A 162 -35.09 7.73 -1.01
N GLU A 163 -34.64 6.59 -1.55
CA GLU A 163 -35.51 5.46 -1.94
C GLU A 163 -36.20 4.81 -0.73
N GLU A 164 -37.47 4.41 -0.89
CA GLU A 164 -38.29 3.80 0.16
C GLU A 164 -37.89 2.35 0.49
N ASN A 165 -37.28 1.63 -0.47
CA ASN A 165 -36.82 0.26 -0.26
C ASN A 165 -35.52 0.23 0.57
N SER A 166 -35.57 -0.38 1.76
CA SER A 166 -34.45 -0.46 2.70
C SER A 166 -33.24 -1.22 2.17
N ASP A 167 -33.44 -2.27 1.37
CA ASP A 167 -32.37 -3.16 0.94
C ASP A 167 -31.50 -2.49 -0.14
N ASN A 168 -32.15 -1.81 -1.10
CA ASN A 168 -31.46 -1.01 -2.11
C ASN A 168 -30.70 0.17 -1.47
N LYS A 169 -31.31 0.79 -0.46
CA LYS A 169 -30.70 1.90 0.28
C LYS A 169 -29.42 1.46 1.00
N ASP A 170 -29.42 0.28 1.62
CA ASP A 170 -28.24 -0.26 2.28
C ASP A 170 -27.09 -0.55 1.28
N GLU A 171 -27.41 -1.14 0.13
CA GLU A 171 -26.46 -1.38 -0.97
C GLU A 171 -25.83 -0.07 -1.47
N HIS A 172 -26.64 0.98 -1.65
CA HIS A 172 -26.16 2.31 -2.04
C HIS A 172 -25.25 2.95 -0.98
N CYS A 173 -25.58 2.78 0.30
CA CYS A 173 -24.76 3.28 1.39
C CYS A 173 -23.41 2.57 1.50
N GLU A 174 -23.37 1.24 1.36
CA GLU A 174 -22.09 0.49 1.30
C GLU A 174 -21.26 0.90 0.08
N TYR A 175 -21.91 1.17 -1.04
CA TYR A 175 -21.23 1.65 -2.23
C TYR A 175 -20.63 3.05 -2.03
N ILE A 176 -21.38 4.02 -1.49
CA ILE A 176 -20.87 5.36 -1.19
C ILE A 176 -19.68 5.29 -0.23
N LYS A 177 -19.76 4.45 0.79
CA LYS A 177 -18.70 4.22 1.77
C LYS A 177 -17.38 3.81 1.10
N LYS A 178 -17.39 3.07 -0.02
CA LYS A 178 -16.17 2.74 -0.78
C LYS A 178 -15.41 3.97 -1.26
N PHE A 179 -16.08 5.06 -1.65
CA PHE A 179 -15.41 6.30 -2.05
C PHE A 179 -14.78 7.04 -0.88
N PHE A 180 -15.40 6.99 0.31
CA PHE A 180 -14.81 7.53 1.53
C PHE A 180 -13.60 6.70 1.99
N GLN A 181 -13.64 5.39 1.81
CA GLN A 181 -12.48 4.52 1.99
C GLN A 181 -11.36 4.86 0.99
N LEU A 182 -11.68 5.13 -0.27
CA LEU A 182 -10.70 5.57 -1.28
C LEU A 182 -10.09 6.92 -0.90
N TYR A 183 -10.92 7.91 -0.55
CA TYR A 183 -10.47 9.22 -0.04
C TYR A 183 -9.49 9.05 1.13
N ARG A 184 -9.86 8.21 2.11
CA ARG A 184 -9.02 7.92 3.27
C ARG A 184 -7.70 7.27 2.87
N THR A 185 -7.76 6.31 1.96
CA THR A 185 -6.58 5.64 1.42
C THR A 185 -5.65 6.63 0.71
N MET A 186 -6.20 7.53 -0.11
CA MET A 186 -5.44 8.60 -0.78
C MET A 186 -4.77 9.57 0.21
N GLN A 187 -5.39 9.83 1.37
CA GLN A 187 -4.79 10.61 2.46
C GLN A 187 -3.65 9.87 3.17
N LEU A 188 -3.80 8.56 3.39
CA LEU A 188 -2.84 7.73 4.12
C LEU A 188 -1.58 7.37 3.31
N HIS A 189 -1.59 7.56 1.99
CA HIS A 189 -0.40 7.44 1.13
C HIS A 189 0.69 8.51 1.41
N GLN A 190 0.66 9.16 2.56
CA GLN A 190 1.59 10.21 2.98
C GLN A 190 3.03 9.70 3.11
N HIS A 191 3.21 8.43 3.50
CA HIS A 191 4.51 7.78 3.66
C HIS A 191 5.24 7.49 2.32
N LEU A 192 4.53 7.60 1.19
CA LEU A 192 5.08 7.34 -0.15
C LEU A 192 5.38 8.62 -0.94
N LYS A 193 5.28 9.81 -0.30
CA LYS A 193 5.30 11.12 -0.99
C LYS A 193 4.18 11.30 -2.05
N LEU A 194 3.26 10.34 -2.18
CA LEU A 194 2.18 10.36 -3.18
C LEU A 194 1.03 11.31 -2.82
N THR A 195 0.90 11.74 -1.57
CA THR A 195 -0.09 12.77 -1.16
C THR A 195 0.08 14.08 -1.90
N GLY A 196 1.30 14.39 -2.38
CA GLY A 196 1.54 15.51 -3.28
C GLY A 196 0.70 15.41 -4.56
N HIS A 197 0.55 14.21 -5.13
CA HIS A 197 -0.27 13.99 -6.31
C HIS A 197 -1.75 14.16 -6.01
N TYR A 198 -2.28 13.58 -4.92
CA TYR A 198 -3.72 13.60 -4.61
C TYR A 198 -4.24 14.89 -3.95
N SER A 199 -3.36 15.85 -3.69
CA SER A 199 -3.70 17.06 -2.93
C SER A 199 -4.91 17.82 -3.49
N LEU A 200 -5.08 17.86 -4.81
CA LEU A 200 -6.17 18.59 -5.46
C LEU A 200 -7.51 17.86 -5.28
N GLU A 201 -7.54 16.55 -5.50
CA GLU A 201 -8.74 15.73 -5.37
C GLU A 201 -9.17 15.61 -3.91
N ILE A 202 -8.22 15.45 -2.97
CA ILE A 202 -8.51 15.43 -1.53
C ILE A 202 -9.14 16.75 -1.09
N ASN A 203 -8.62 17.88 -1.56
CA ASN A 203 -9.17 19.20 -1.22
C ASN A 203 -10.55 19.41 -1.83
N HIS A 204 -10.75 19.00 -3.08
CA HIS A 204 -12.05 19.06 -3.74
C HIS A 204 -13.09 18.22 -2.98
N PHE A 205 -12.75 16.98 -2.65
CA PHE A 205 -13.60 16.08 -1.87
C PHE A 205 -13.95 16.68 -0.50
N LYS A 206 -12.98 17.26 0.21
CA LYS A 206 -13.24 17.95 1.48
C LYS A 206 -14.22 19.12 1.36
N LYS A 207 -14.09 19.93 0.31
CA LYS A 207 -15.00 21.05 0.05
C LYS A 207 -16.42 20.57 -0.25
N LYS A 208 -16.55 19.48 -1.02
CA LYS A 208 -17.84 18.88 -1.38
C LYS A 208 -18.56 18.30 -0.16
N PHE A 209 -17.85 17.53 0.64
CA PHE A 209 -18.38 16.84 1.81
C PHE A 209 -18.15 17.66 3.09
N ASN A 210 -18.76 18.85 3.15
CA ASN A 210 -18.77 19.67 4.36
C ASN A 210 -19.64 19.03 5.47
N ASP A 211 -19.59 19.58 6.68
CA ASP A 211 -20.31 19.02 7.84
C ASP A 211 -21.82 18.86 7.62
N GLY A 212 -22.44 19.75 6.83
CA GLY A 212 -23.85 19.67 6.48
C GLY A 212 -24.14 18.46 5.60
N VAL A 213 -23.37 18.29 4.52
CA VAL A 213 -23.49 17.15 3.60
C VAL A 213 -23.21 15.83 4.32
N LEU A 214 -22.16 15.79 5.15
CA LEU A 214 -21.82 14.60 5.94
C LEU A 214 -22.90 14.22 6.94
N SER A 215 -23.52 15.22 7.59
CA SER A 215 -24.58 14.96 8.56
C SER A 215 -25.85 14.46 7.87
N SER A 216 -26.19 14.99 6.70
CA SER A 216 -27.29 14.47 5.88
C SER A 216 -27.00 13.04 5.41
N LEU A 217 -25.75 12.76 5.00
CA LEU A 217 -25.35 11.43 4.58
C LEU A 217 -25.40 10.42 5.74
N GLU A 218 -24.99 10.81 6.95
CA GLU A 218 -25.06 9.95 8.13
C GLU A 218 -26.51 9.66 8.55
N GLN A 219 -27.42 10.62 8.36
CA GLN A 219 -28.86 10.40 8.57
C GLN A 219 -29.44 9.43 7.53
N LYS A 220 -29.01 9.54 6.28
CA LYS A 220 -29.46 8.65 5.19
C LYS A 220 -28.82 7.27 5.26
N CYS A 221 -27.59 7.17 5.76
CA CYS A 221 -26.81 5.94 5.86
C CYS A 221 -26.37 5.67 7.32
N PRO A 222 -27.31 5.47 8.26
CA PRO A 222 -26.99 5.35 9.67
C PRO A 222 -26.15 4.09 9.95
N GLY A 223 -25.15 4.23 10.82
CA GLY A 223 -24.32 3.11 11.27
C GLY A 223 -23.26 2.63 10.27
N LYS A 224 -23.10 3.30 9.13
CA LYS A 224 -22.11 2.95 8.11
C LYS A 224 -20.71 3.52 8.36
N GLY A 225 -20.57 4.44 9.33
CA GLY A 225 -19.30 5.01 9.75
C GLY A 225 -18.66 5.96 8.72
N ILE A 226 -19.46 6.54 7.82
CA ILE A 226 -18.95 7.39 6.74
C ILE A 226 -18.35 8.68 7.30
N LYS A 227 -19.05 9.34 8.23
CA LYS A 227 -18.53 10.56 8.90
C LYS A 227 -17.24 10.28 9.68
N SER A 228 -17.15 9.11 10.32
CA SER A 228 -15.94 8.64 11.00
C SER A 228 -14.75 8.49 10.03
N LEU A 229 -14.96 7.85 8.89
CA LEU A 229 -13.92 7.68 7.86
C LEU A 229 -13.40 9.02 7.33
N PHE A 230 -14.29 9.99 7.15
CA PHE A 230 -13.92 11.32 6.66
C PHE A 230 -13.11 12.14 7.67
N ASN A 231 -13.52 12.12 8.94
CA ASN A 231 -12.94 12.93 10.02
C ASN A 231 -11.72 12.30 10.69
N ALA A 232 -11.40 11.05 10.39
CA ALA A 232 -10.28 10.36 11.03
C ALA A 232 -8.97 11.16 10.89
N ASP A 233 -8.26 11.39 11.99
CA ASP A 233 -7.01 12.14 11.98
C ASP A 233 -5.96 11.47 11.09
N ILE A 234 -5.31 12.26 10.23
CA ILE A 234 -4.13 11.80 9.50
C ILE A 234 -2.94 12.07 10.43
N VAL A 235 -2.34 11.02 10.99
CA VAL A 235 -1.12 11.16 11.81
C VAL A 235 -0.03 11.75 10.90
N LYS A 236 0.26 13.04 11.06
CA LYS A 236 1.33 13.71 10.31
C LYS A 236 2.68 13.29 10.88
N GLU A 237 3.64 13.02 10.00
CA GLU A 237 5.04 12.85 10.35
C GLU A 237 5.58 14.09 11.08
N HIS A 238 6.18 13.89 12.25
CA HIS A 238 7.06 14.89 12.86
C HIS A 238 8.35 14.98 12.06
N SER A 239 8.78 16.20 11.76
CA SER A 239 9.97 16.56 10.98
C SER A 239 11.32 16.34 11.71
N SER A 240 11.44 15.32 12.56
CA SER A 240 12.72 14.96 13.17
C SER A 240 12.82 13.45 13.28
N GLY A 241 13.89 12.87 12.71
CA GLY A 241 14.15 11.43 12.61
C GLY A 241 14.34 10.71 13.94
N LYS A 242 13.33 10.72 14.79
CA LYS A 242 13.18 9.82 15.94
C LYS A 242 12.17 8.74 15.56
N GLN A 243 12.57 7.49 15.82
CA GLN A 243 11.80 6.27 15.66
C GLN A 243 10.31 6.42 15.99
N PHE A 244 9.49 5.88 15.10
CA PHE A 244 8.03 5.82 15.16
C PHE A 244 7.52 5.28 16.51
N LYS A 245 6.81 6.13 17.27
CA LYS A 245 5.70 5.71 18.11
C LYS A 245 4.49 6.56 17.74
N ASN A 246 3.36 5.87 17.53
CA ASN A 246 2.00 6.39 17.36
C ASN A 246 1.56 6.65 15.91
N THR A 247 1.54 5.60 15.08
CA THR A 247 0.47 5.46 14.08
C THR A 247 -0.81 5.09 14.83
N VAL A 248 -1.94 5.75 14.59
CA VAL A 248 -3.25 5.16 14.96
C VAL A 248 -3.42 3.94 14.08
N GLU A 249 -3.01 2.79 14.62
CA GLU A 249 -3.08 1.52 13.91
C GLU A 249 -4.54 1.22 13.56
N LYS A 250 -4.78 0.75 12.33
CA LYS A 250 -6.05 0.12 11.96
C LYS A 250 -6.31 -0.95 13.03
N VAL A 251 -7.31 -0.71 13.89
CA VAL A 251 -7.70 -1.69 14.90
C VAL A 251 -8.34 -2.83 14.13
N ILE A 252 -7.62 -3.95 14.05
CA ILE A 252 -8.14 -5.16 13.42
C ILE A 252 -8.98 -5.85 14.48
N GLU A 253 -10.23 -6.15 14.14
CA GLU A 253 -11.08 -6.94 15.01
C GLU A 253 -10.40 -8.28 15.34
N PRO A 254 -10.44 -8.73 16.61
CA PRO A 254 -9.90 -10.01 16.98
C PRO A 254 -10.48 -11.14 16.11
N LEU A 255 -9.63 -12.13 15.79
CA LEU A 255 -10.05 -13.34 15.09
C LEU A 255 -11.23 -13.99 15.83
N LYS A 256 -12.34 -14.22 15.12
CA LYS A 256 -13.50 -14.99 15.59
C LYS A 256 -13.18 -16.49 15.48
N ASN A 257 -13.89 -17.33 16.25
CA ASN A 257 -13.75 -18.80 16.22
C ASN A 257 -12.30 -19.30 16.43
N LYS A 258 -11.55 -18.65 17.33
CA LYS A 258 -10.12 -18.97 17.58
C LYS A 258 -9.90 -20.46 17.89
N GLU A 259 -10.79 -21.07 18.67
CA GLU A 259 -10.64 -22.47 19.08
C GLU A 259 -10.84 -23.44 17.91
N ASP A 260 -11.84 -23.19 17.06
CA ASP A 260 -12.07 -23.99 15.86
C ASP A 260 -10.89 -23.86 14.90
N ILE A 261 -10.40 -22.64 14.63
CA ILE A 261 -9.23 -22.42 13.78
C ILE A 261 -7.99 -23.09 14.35
N LYS A 262 -7.79 -23.04 15.67
CA LYS A 262 -6.67 -23.69 16.34
C LYS A 262 -6.73 -25.20 16.13
N ASN A 263 -7.87 -25.84 16.39
CA ASN A 263 -8.02 -27.29 16.30
C ASN A 263 -8.04 -27.80 14.86
N THR A 264 -8.63 -27.03 13.96
CA THR A 264 -8.86 -27.40 12.56
C THR A 264 -7.66 -27.12 11.69
N ILE A 265 -7.00 -25.97 11.87
CA ILE A 265 -5.92 -25.52 10.98
C ILE A 265 -4.58 -25.62 11.70
N LEU A 266 -4.40 -24.84 12.78
CA LEU A 266 -3.08 -24.56 13.35
C LEU A 266 -2.42 -25.77 14.03
N LYS A 267 -3.20 -26.65 14.66
CA LYS A 267 -2.71 -27.78 15.47
C LYS A 267 -1.83 -28.75 14.67
N ASP A 268 -2.15 -28.97 13.40
CA ASP A 268 -1.39 -29.92 12.56
C ASP A 268 -0.31 -29.23 11.71
N LEU A 269 -0.13 -27.91 11.87
CA LEU A 269 0.94 -27.20 11.17
C LEU A 269 2.31 -27.51 11.80
N PRO A 270 3.39 -27.56 11.00
CA PRO A 270 4.75 -27.77 11.50
C PRO A 270 5.17 -26.84 12.65
N SER A 271 4.72 -25.58 12.66
CA SER A 271 5.02 -24.65 13.76
C SER A 271 4.46 -25.13 15.10
N ASN A 272 3.30 -25.78 15.13
CA ASN A 272 2.68 -26.23 16.37
C ASN A 272 3.56 -27.26 17.10
N ALA A 273 4.18 -28.18 16.36
CA ALA A 273 5.13 -29.13 16.94
C ALA A 273 6.34 -28.44 17.60
N ILE A 274 6.78 -27.28 17.08
CA ILE A 274 7.87 -26.49 17.69
C ILE A 274 7.39 -25.86 19.00
N TYR A 275 6.18 -25.31 19.03
CA TYR A 275 5.61 -24.71 20.24
C TYR A 275 5.34 -25.76 21.33
N GLU A 276 4.83 -26.93 20.96
CA GLU A 276 4.67 -28.05 21.90
C GLU A 276 6.01 -28.49 22.51
N GLU A 277 7.08 -28.53 21.71
CA GLU A 277 8.42 -28.81 22.21
C GLU A 277 8.89 -27.78 23.25
N PHE A 278 8.61 -26.49 23.02
CA PHE A 278 8.92 -25.43 23.98
C PHE A 278 8.10 -25.51 25.27
N ASN A 279 6.89 -26.08 25.21
CA ASN A 279 5.97 -26.22 26.35
C ASN A 279 6.32 -27.40 27.28
N LYS A 280 7.10 -28.38 26.82
CA LYS A 280 7.49 -29.55 27.62
C LYS A 280 8.22 -29.13 28.91
N THR A 281 8.13 -29.99 29.93
CA THR A 281 8.69 -29.75 31.28
C THR A 281 9.94 -30.60 31.58
N ASP A 282 10.55 -31.17 30.54
CA ASP A 282 11.82 -31.89 30.58
C ASP A 282 13.01 -30.95 30.87
N ASP A 283 14.03 -31.49 31.54
CA ASP A 283 15.33 -30.84 31.79
C ASP A 283 15.28 -29.48 32.50
N LEU A 284 14.26 -29.24 33.33
CA LEU A 284 14.10 -27.96 34.03
C LEU A 284 14.94 -27.84 35.31
N ASN A 285 15.43 -28.96 35.87
CA ASN A 285 16.07 -28.99 37.18
C ASN A 285 17.27 -28.04 37.28
N ASP A 286 18.06 -27.93 36.22
CA ASP A 286 19.25 -27.06 36.15
C ASP A 286 18.92 -25.56 36.26
N TYR A 287 17.67 -25.18 36.01
CA TYR A 287 17.24 -23.76 35.93
C TYR A 287 16.38 -23.32 37.10
N LYS A 288 15.82 -24.28 37.86
CA LYS A 288 14.91 -24.02 38.99
C LYS A 288 15.51 -23.05 40.00
N GLU A 289 16.74 -23.30 40.45
CA GLU A 289 17.35 -22.48 41.49
C GLU A 289 17.62 -21.04 41.02
N GLY A 290 18.14 -20.88 39.79
CA GLY A 290 18.38 -19.56 39.20
C GLY A 290 17.09 -18.75 39.04
N CYS A 291 16.02 -19.38 38.55
CA CYS A 291 14.73 -18.74 38.38
C CYS A 291 14.06 -18.38 39.71
N LYS A 292 14.11 -19.27 40.72
CA LYS A 292 13.60 -18.97 42.07
C LYS A 292 14.34 -17.82 42.75
N LYS A 293 15.67 -17.72 42.56
CA LYS A 293 16.46 -16.59 43.07
C LYS A 293 16.08 -15.28 42.37
N THR A 294 15.81 -15.35 41.06
CA THR A 294 15.47 -14.19 40.23
C THR A 294 14.05 -13.69 40.50
N PHE A 295 13.09 -14.59 40.58
CA PHE A 295 11.67 -14.33 40.81
C PHE A 295 11.28 -15.00 42.13
N LYS A 296 11.28 -14.23 43.22
CA LYS A 296 10.84 -14.74 44.53
C LYS A 296 9.32 -14.89 44.52
N PRO A 297 8.77 -16.11 44.67
CA PRO A 297 7.32 -16.30 44.70
C PRO A 297 6.71 -15.59 45.91
N GLU A 298 5.53 -15.01 45.73
CA GLU A 298 4.77 -14.43 46.86
C GLU A 298 4.16 -15.54 47.74
N ASN A 299 3.99 -15.24 49.03
CA ASN A 299 3.26 -16.06 50.00
C ASN A 299 3.85 -17.45 50.30
N GLY A 300 5.18 -17.62 50.22
CA GLY A 300 5.84 -18.86 50.66
C GLY A 300 5.54 -20.09 49.81
N LYS A 301 4.96 -19.92 48.61
CA LYS A 301 4.84 -21.00 47.62
C LYS A 301 6.20 -21.33 47.02
N ASP A 302 6.44 -22.61 46.75
CA ASP A 302 7.69 -23.07 46.12
C ASP A 302 7.82 -22.69 44.64
N LYS A 303 6.72 -22.31 43.98
CA LYS A 303 6.65 -22.01 42.54
C LYS A 303 5.41 -21.18 42.19
N ASP A 304 5.54 -20.23 41.26
CA ASP A 304 4.45 -19.47 40.63
C ASP A 304 4.58 -19.48 39.09
N ASP A 305 3.60 -18.90 38.39
CA ASP A 305 3.56 -18.88 36.91
C ASP A 305 4.78 -18.18 36.30
N ILE A 306 5.34 -17.17 36.98
CA ILE A 306 6.55 -16.45 36.52
C ILE A 306 7.77 -17.36 36.64
N THR A 307 7.91 -18.07 37.75
CA THR A 307 9.02 -19.00 37.99
C THR A 307 8.95 -20.17 37.01
N ASP A 308 7.76 -20.74 36.77
CA ASP A 308 7.57 -21.79 35.75
C ASP A 308 7.95 -21.31 34.35
N PHE A 309 7.52 -20.10 33.99
CA PHE A 309 7.86 -19.50 32.71
C PHE A 309 9.37 -19.24 32.59
N CYS A 310 10.02 -18.71 33.62
CA CYS A 310 11.46 -18.47 33.65
C CYS A 310 12.25 -19.78 33.41
N GLU A 311 11.85 -20.87 34.06
CA GLU A 311 12.49 -22.19 33.90
C GLU A 311 12.45 -22.63 32.43
N LYS A 312 11.26 -22.57 31.82
CA LYS A 312 11.06 -22.94 30.40
C LYS A 312 11.77 -21.98 29.45
N PHE A 313 11.72 -20.68 29.71
CA PHE A 313 12.39 -19.64 28.91
C PHE A 313 13.90 -19.89 28.85
N THR A 314 14.53 -20.07 30.01
CA THR A 314 15.97 -20.32 30.14
C THR A 314 16.36 -21.63 29.46
N ARG A 315 15.59 -22.71 29.68
CA ARG A 315 15.79 -24.01 29.05
C ARG A 315 15.72 -23.90 27.53
N ASN A 316 14.65 -23.31 27.01
CA ASN A 316 14.40 -23.21 25.58
C ASN A 316 15.53 -22.43 24.90
N MET A 317 15.95 -21.32 25.49
CA MET A 317 17.01 -20.48 24.97
C MET A 317 18.38 -21.18 24.95
N LYS A 318 18.70 -22.02 25.94
CA LYS A 318 19.96 -22.77 25.95
C LYS A 318 19.94 -24.03 25.07
N LYS A 319 18.82 -24.76 25.04
CA LYS A 319 18.77 -26.13 24.50
C LYS A 319 17.92 -26.32 23.25
N LYS A 320 16.94 -25.46 22.96
CA LYS A 320 15.87 -25.76 21.98
C LYS A 320 15.79 -24.76 20.80
N ILE A 321 16.42 -23.59 20.89
CA ILE A 321 16.40 -22.58 19.81
C ILE A 321 17.27 -22.93 18.60
N TYR A 322 18.31 -23.74 18.78
CA TYR A 322 19.15 -24.25 17.71
C TYR A 322 19.18 -25.77 17.77
N ILE A 323 18.70 -26.41 16.72
CA ILE A 323 18.75 -27.87 16.61
C ILE A 323 19.67 -28.22 15.45
N THR A 324 20.69 -29.01 15.72
CA THR A 324 21.49 -29.67 14.69
C THR A 324 20.73 -30.92 14.26
N PRO A 325 20.19 -30.99 13.02
CA PRO A 325 19.55 -32.19 12.55
C PRO A 325 20.56 -33.33 12.41
N SER A 326 20.08 -34.57 12.57
CA SER A 326 20.90 -35.80 12.54
C SER A 326 21.63 -36.02 11.20
N ASP A 327 21.23 -35.34 10.13
CA ASP A 327 21.82 -35.39 8.79
C ASP A 327 22.99 -34.42 8.58
N GLY A 328 23.41 -33.67 9.61
CA GLY A 328 24.58 -32.77 9.56
C GLY A 328 24.36 -31.47 8.77
N LYS A 329 23.12 -31.13 8.39
CA LYS A 329 22.82 -29.85 7.73
C LYS A 329 22.93 -28.66 8.69
N ASN A 330 22.94 -27.46 8.10
CA ASN A 330 22.89 -26.18 8.80
C ASN A 330 21.88 -26.22 9.96
N PRO A 331 22.26 -25.80 11.18
CA PRO A 331 21.37 -25.80 12.34
C PRO A 331 20.05 -25.07 12.05
N LYS A 332 18.92 -25.69 12.40
CA LYS A 332 17.61 -25.03 12.31
C LYS A 332 17.54 -23.94 13.36
N ASN A 333 17.54 -22.68 12.93
CA ASN A 333 17.33 -21.51 13.79
C ASN A 333 15.83 -21.37 14.10
N ARG A 334 15.47 -21.51 15.37
CA ARG A 334 14.09 -21.38 15.87
C ARG A 334 13.89 -20.11 16.70
N CYS A 335 14.78 -19.12 16.58
CA CYS A 335 14.72 -17.91 17.38
C CYS A 335 13.41 -17.13 17.19
N SER A 336 12.90 -17.01 15.97
CA SER A 336 11.61 -16.34 15.71
C SER A 336 10.44 -17.06 16.40
N TYR A 337 10.37 -18.39 16.32
CA TYR A 337 9.40 -19.19 17.06
C TYR A 337 9.52 -18.96 18.57
N PHE A 338 10.75 -18.92 19.10
CA PHE A 338 10.99 -18.69 20.52
C PHE A 338 10.54 -17.29 20.96
N THR A 339 10.77 -16.26 20.14
CA THR A 339 10.25 -14.91 20.36
C THR A 339 8.72 -14.92 20.49
N HIS A 340 8.02 -15.49 19.52
CA HIS A 340 6.54 -15.53 19.53
C HIS A 340 5.97 -16.40 20.65
N TRP A 341 6.62 -17.52 20.96
CA TRP A 341 6.28 -18.35 22.13
C TRP A 341 6.45 -17.58 23.43
N THR A 342 7.51 -16.79 23.56
CA THR A 342 7.78 -15.97 24.73
C THR A 342 6.67 -14.93 24.93
N TYR A 343 6.31 -14.20 23.87
CA TYR A 343 5.24 -13.20 23.95
C TYR A 343 3.88 -13.81 24.29
N GLU A 344 3.54 -14.98 23.72
CA GLU A 344 2.29 -15.67 24.01
C GLU A 344 2.19 -16.05 25.50
N ASN A 345 3.26 -16.59 26.09
CA ASN A 345 3.27 -16.99 27.50
C ASN A 345 3.27 -15.77 28.43
N ILE A 346 4.04 -14.74 28.10
CA ILE A 346 4.03 -13.47 28.85
C ILE A 346 2.63 -12.84 28.86
N ARG A 347 1.93 -12.86 27.72
CA ARG A 347 0.57 -12.32 27.61
C ARG A 347 -0.44 -13.05 28.52
N LYS A 348 -0.21 -14.33 28.83
CA LYS A 348 -1.04 -15.09 29.79
C LYS A 348 -0.76 -14.67 31.24
N ILE A 349 0.46 -14.27 31.54
CA ILE A 349 0.90 -13.89 32.89
C ILE A 349 0.57 -12.42 33.21
N PHE A 350 0.79 -11.49 32.26
CA PHE A 350 0.63 -10.05 32.50
C PHE A 350 -0.70 -9.59 33.11
N PRO A 351 -1.87 -10.19 32.79
CA PRO A 351 -3.13 -9.81 33.42
C PRO A 351 -3.17 -10.00 34.94
N THR A 352 -2.30 -10.86 35.50
CA THR A 352 -2.23 -11.11 36.94
C THR A 352 -1.29 -10.15 37.68
N LEU A 353 -0.59 -9.27 36.95
CA LEU A 353 0.47 -8.42 37.48
C LEU A 353 0.12 -6.93 37.36
N ASN A 354 0.60 -6.12 38.31
CA ASN A 354 0.63 -4.67 38.17
C ASN A 354 1.82 -4.23 37.30
N ASP A 355 1.83 -2.97 36.87
CA ASP A 355 2.82 -2.49 35.90
C ASP A 355 4.25 -2.51 36.44
N THR A 356 4.44 -2.24 37.74
CA THR A 356 5.76 -2.36 38.40
C THR A 356 6.30 -3.80 38.31
N LYS A 357 5.44 -4.80 38.59
CA LYS A 357 5.81 -6.21 38.48
C LYS A 357 6.07 -6.62 37.04
N LYS A 358 5.25 -6.17 36.07
CA LYS A 358 5.49 -6.44 34.63
C LYS A 358 6.86 -5.93 34.19
N ASN A 359 7.20 -4.68 34.54
CA ASN A 359 8.50 -4.09 34.20
C ASN A 359 9.66 -4.87 34.84
N ASN A 360 9.52 -5.30 36.09
CA ASN A 360 10.52 -6.14 36.75
C ASN A 360 10.71 -7.48 36.03
N VAL A 361 9.61 -8.14 35.63
CA VAL A 361 9.68 -9.39 34.85
C VAL A 361 10.41 -9.18 33.53
N ILE A 362 10.06 -8.15 32.76
CA ILE A 362 10.72 -7.82 31.50
C ILE A 362 12.23 -7.58 31.71
N ASN A 363 12.60 -6.78 32.72
CA ASN A 363 14.00 -6.46 33.00
C ASN A 363 14.82 -7.71 33.34
N LYS A 364 14.29 -8.59 34.18
CA LYS A 364 14.96 -9.84 34.55
C LYS A 364 15.06 -10.84 33.39
N LEU A 365 14.04 -10.93 32.54
CA LEU A 365 14.13 -11.73 31.32
C LEU A 365 15.17 -11.18 30.34
N ASN A 366 15.30 -9.86 30.24
CA ASN A 366 16.35 -9.22 29.43
C ASN A 366 17.76 -9.52 29.97
N GLU A 367 17.97 -9.49 31.29
CA GLU A 367 19.24 -9.91 31.91
C GLU A 367 19.57 -11.36 31.56
N ILE A 368 18.63 -12.29 31.77
CA ILE A 368 18.82 -13.71 31.44
C ILE A 368 19.13 -13.88 29.94
N MET A 369 18.37 -13.22 29.06
CA MET A 369 18.59 -13.28 27.62
C MET A 369 19.96 -12.73 27.22
N HIS A 370 20.42 -11.64 27.85
CA HIS A 370 21.73 -11.07 27.58
C HIS A 370 22.85 -12.03 28.01
N ASP A 371 22.76 -12.60 29.21
CA ASP A 371 23.77 -13.52 29.74
C ASP A 371 23.91 -14.76 28.87
N ILE A 372 22.79 -15.36 28.46
CA ILE A 372 22.79 -16.55 27.59
C ILE A 372 23.34 -16.21 26.19
N ASN A 373 22.98 -15.05 25.64
CA ASN A 373 23.48 -14.61 24.34
C ASN A 373 24.98 -14.35 24.31
N THR A 374 25.55 -13.87 25.42
CA THR A 374 26.98 -13.56 25.53
C THR A 374 27.82 -14.78 25.95
N SER A 375 27.20 -15.78 26.57
CA SER A 375 27.82 -17.04 26.98
C SER A 375 27.43 -18.21 26.07
N ASP A 376 26.33 -18.92 26.35
CA ASP A 376 25.93 -20.17 25.70
C ASP A 376 25.74 -20.03 24.17
N LEU A 377 25.28 -18.86 23.70
CA LEU A 377 24.97 -18.60 22.28
C LEU A 377 25.95 -17.67 21.59
N LYS A 378 27.16 -17.51 22.14
CA LYS A 378 28.20 -16.64 21.58
C LYS A 378 28.42 -16.92 20.10
N GLY A 379 28.33 -15.88 19.28
CA GLY A 379 28.48 -15.94 17.80
C GLY A 379 27.18 -16.20 17.03
N LYS A 380 26.10 -16.62 17.70
CA LYS A 380 24.76 -16.82 17.08
C LYS A 380 23.63 -16.38 18.03
N PRO A 381 23.62 -15.12 18.49
CA PRO A 381 22.67 -14.67 19.49
C PRO A 381 21.23 -14.74 18.97
N CYS A 382 20.30 -15.06 19.87
CA CYS A 382 18.87 -14.94 19.69
C CYS A 382 18.38 -13.78 20.56
N SER A 383 18.33 -12.58 19.98
CA SER A 383 17.93 -11.36 20.68
C SER A 383 16.63 -10.81 20.13
N PHE A 384 15.72 -10.43 21.02
CA PHE A 384 14.48 -9.73 20.69
C PHE A 384 14.12 -8.75 21.80
N TYR A 385 13.15 -7.88 21.53
CA TYR A 385 12.75 -6.84 22.46
C TYR A 385 11.36 -7.15 23.01
N PHE A 386 11.08 -6.77 24.25
CA PHE A 386 9.72 -6.79 24.80
C PHE A 386 9.02 -5.46 24.53
N ASP A 387 9.13 -4.97 23.29
CA ASP A 387 8.44 -3.78 22.81
C ASP A 387 7.12 -4.17 22.13
N GLY A 388 6.16 -3.25 22.15
CA GLY A 388 4.83 -3.47 21.60
C GLY A 388 3.78 -3.83 22.65
N THR A 389 2.58 -4.10 22.17
CA THR A 389 1.39 -4.40 22.98
C THR A 389 1.03 -5.88 22.88
N PRO A 390 0.29 -6.43 23.87
CA PRO A 390 -0.18 -7.82 23.80
C PRO A 390 -0.97 -8.16 22.53
N ASN A 391 -1.68 -7.20 21.95
CA ASN A 391 -2.41 -7.39 20.70
C ASN A 391 -1.46 -7.46 19.50
N GLN A 392 -0.46 -6.57 19.42
CA GLN A 392 0.56 -6.61 18.36
C GLN A 392 1.33 -7.94 18.38
N TRP A 393 1.72 -8.43 19.55
CA TRP A 393 2.40 -9.73 19.64
C TRP A 393 1.54 -10.90 19.14
N GLU A 394 0.23 -10.87 19.37
CA GLU A 394 -0.69 -11.87 18.83
C GLU A 394 -0.78 -11.78 17.30
N GLU A 395 -0.93 -10.57 16.76
CA GLU A 395 -0.95 -10.29 15.32
C GLU A 395 0.34 -10.76 14.62
N GLU A 396 1.51 -10.40 15.15
CA GLU A 396 2.81 -10.78 14.61
C GLU A 396 3.01 -12.30 14.62
N LYS A 397 2.54 -13.00 15.67
CA LYS A 397 2.58 -14.46 15.72
C LYS A 397 1.74 -15.10 14.62
N TYR A 398 0.52 -14.60 14.38
CA TYR A 398 -0.34 -15.11 13.29
C TYR A 398 0.32 -14.94 11.92
N LEU A 399 0.97 -13.80 11.68
CA LEU A 399 1.72 -13.54 10.45
C LEU A 399 2.91 -14.49 10.32
N HIS A 400 3.74 -14.59 11.36
CA HIS A 400 4.89 -15.50 11.40
C HIS A 400 4.48 -16.95 11.12
N ASP A 401 3.44 -17.44 11.79
CA ASP A 401 2.97 -18.82 11.65
C ASP A 401 2.39 -19.05 10.24
N TYR A 402 1.69 -18.07 9.67
CA TYR A 402 1.23 -18.15 8.28
C TYR A 402 2.40 -18.29 7.30
N PHE A 403 3.39 -17.39 7.36
CA PHE A 403 4.51 -17.39 6.42
C PHE A 403 5.35 -18.66 6.54
N THR A 404 5.65 -19.09 7.76
CA THR A 404 6.47 -20.28 8.01
C THR A 404 5.78 -21.60 7.66
N ASN A 405 4.44 -21.62 7.63
CA ASN A 405 3.66 -22.80 7.25
C ASN A 405 2.93 -22.66 5.90
N HIS A 406 3.30 -21.68 5.06
CA HIS A 406 2.54 -21.34 3.84
C HIS A 406 2.24 -22.56 2.96
N GLU A 407 3.25 -23.39 2.67
CA GLU A 407 3.04 -24.60 1.86
C GLU A 407 2.16 -25.64 2.57
N SER A 408 2.36 -25.87 3.88
CA SER A 408 1.52 -26.80 4.64
C SER A 408 0.06 -26.36 4.74
N ILE A 409 -0.19 -25.05 4.84
CA ILE A 409 -1.55 -24.48 4.83
C ILE A 409 -2.21 -24.73 3.46
N LYS A 410 -1.46 -24.50 2.37
CA LYS A 410 -1.91 -24.75 1.00
C LYS A 410 -2.23 -26.23 0.76
N ASP A 411 -1.36 -27.13 1.19
CA ASP A 411 -1.55 -28.57 1.05
C ASP A 411 -2.73 -29.08 1.87
N LYS A 412 -2.84 -28.65 3.13
CA LYS A 412 -3.93 -29.05 4.02
C LYS A 412 -5.29 -28.64 3.46
N TYR A 413 -5.39 -27.42 2.92
CA TYR A 413 -6.61 -27.00 2.24
C TYR A 413 -6.98 -27.92 1.07
N ASN A 414 -6.04 -28.23 0.19
CA ASN A 414 -6.30 -29.08 -0.98
C ASN A 414 -6.81 -30.46 -0.59
N SER A 415 -6.49 -30.93 0.62
CA SER A 415 -6.89 -32.23 1.14
C SER A 415 -8.22 -32.25 1.92
N ASN A 416 -8.73 -31.11 2.41
CA ASN A 416 -9.88 -31.09 3.34
C ASN A 416 -10.91 -29.99 2.98
N VAL A 417 -11.70 -30.25 1.93
CA VAL A 417 -12.68 -29.30 1.37
C VAL A 417 -13.82 -28.98 2.36
N SER A 418 -14.15 -29.88 3.31
CA SER A 418 -15.24 -29.69 4.28
C SER A 418 -15.01 -28.54 5.27
N GLU A 419 -13.77 -28.08 5.43
CA GLU A 419 -13.40 -27.01 6.37
C GLU A 419 -13.20 -25.66 5.67
N LYS A 420 -13.67 -25.54 4.42
CA LYS A 420 -13.50 -24.34 3.58
C LYS A 420 -13.87 -23.05 4.33
N LYS A 421 -14.97 -23.04 5.09
CA LYS A 421 -15.41 -21.86 5.86
C LYS A 421 -14.35 -21.41 6.87
N THR A 422 -13.82 -22.34 7.67
CA THR A 422 -12.78 -22.07 8.67
C THR A 422 -11.49 -21.57 8.03
N PHE A 423 -11.09 -22.15 6.90
CA PHE A 423 -9.95 -21.67 6.11
C PHE A 423 -10.16 -20.26 5.57
N CYS A 424 -11.35 -19.96 5.06
CA CYS A 424 -11.69 -18.62 4.58
C CYS A 424 -11.67 -17.59 5.71
N GLU A 425 -12.21 -17.92 6.88
CA GLU A 425 -12.17 -17.05 8.07
C GLU A 425 -10.73 -16.76 8.51
N TYR A 426 -9.89 -17.80 8.62
CA TYR A 426 -8.48 -17.67 8.97
C TYR A 426 -7.69 -16.83 7.95
N LEU A 427 -7.74 -17.19 6.67
CA LEU A 427 -6.98 -16.48 5.64
C LEU A 427 -7.46 -15.04 5.44
N SER A 428 -8.74 -14.76 5.66
CA SER A 428 -9.26 -13.38 5.59
C SER A 428 -8.74 -12.53 6.75
N TYR A 429 -8.58 -13.12 7.93
CA TYR A 429 -7.92 -12.45 9.04
C TYR A 429 -6.43 -12.22 8.76
N ILE A 430 -5.71 -13.23 8.25
CA ILE A 430 -4.31 -13.07 7.83
C ILE A 430 -4.19 -11.99 6.75
N TYR A 431 -5.11 -11.92 5.78
CA TYR A 431 -5.12 -10.87 4.76
C TYR A 431 -5.23 -9.46 5.38
N LYS A 432 -6.13 -9.26 6.35
CA LYS A 432 -6.24 -7.98 7.07
C LYS A 432 -4.94 -7.62 7.81
N LEU A 433 -4.28 -8.60 8.43
CA LEU A 433 -2.97 -8.40 9.06
C LEU A 433 -1.90 -8.07 8.00
N TYR A 434 -1.86 -8.81 6.90
CA TYR A 434 -0.94 -8.60 5.79
C TYR A 434 -1.04 -7.16 5.27
N GLU A 435 -2.26 -6.68 5.02
CA GLU A 435 -2.50 -5.29 4.62
C GLU A 435 -2.04 -4.27 5.67
N LYS A 436 -2.18 -4.56 6.97
CA LYS A 436 -1.73 -3.65 8.04
C LYS A 436 -0.20 -3.56 8.10
N TYR A 437 0.50 -4.68 7.95
CA TYR A 437 1.94 -4.75 8.19
C TYR A 437 2.80 -4.53 6.93
N ILE A 438 2.31 -4.86 5.73
CA ILE A 438 3.10 -4.75 4.49
C ILE A 438 3.70 -3.35 4.30
N TRP A 439 2.95 -2.29 4.64
CA TRP A 439 3.41 -0.90 4.49
C TRP A 439 4.49 -0.49 5.49
N LYS A 440 4.53 -1.13 6.67
CA LYS A 440 5.55 -0.88 7.70
C LYS A 440 6.77 -1.77 7.50
N CYS A 441 6.56 -2.98 7.00
CA CYS A 441 7.56 -4.02 6.96
C CYS A 441 8.28 -4.13 5.62
N CYS A 442 7.65 -3.72 4.50
CA CYS A 442 8.21 -3.92 3.18
C CYS A 442 8.47 -2.60 2.45
N THR A 443 9.72 -2.41 2.03
CA THR A 443 10.08 -1.38 1.05
C THR A 443 10.37 -2.06 -0.28
N TYR A 444 9.61 -1.71 -1.32
CA TYR A 444 9.82 -2.25 -2.66
C TYR A 444 10.59 -1.27 -3.52
N PHE A 445 11.39 -1.84 -4.42
CA PHE A 445 12.12 -1.11 -5.44
C PHE A 445 11.69 -1.61 -6.82
N TYR A 446 11.67 -0.71 -7.79
CA TYR A 446 11.34 -1.01 -9.17
C TYR A 446 12.45 -1.85 -9.82
N ARG A 447 13.71 -1.66 -9.40
CA ARG A 447 14.83 -2.54 -9.72
C ARG A 447 15.53 -2.97 -8.43
N GLY A 448 15.51 -4.27 -8.15
CA GLY A 448 16.18 -4.86 -7.00
C GLY A 448 15.25 -5.66 -6.10
N ASN A 449 15.82 -6.21 -5.05
CA ASN A 449 15.07 -6.98 -4.05
C ASN A 449 14.36 -6.04 -3.07
N SER A 450 13.19 -6.45 -2.59
CA SER A 450 12.51 -5.74 -1.50
C SER A 450 13.34 -5.80 -0.21
N TRP A 451 13.21 -4.76 0.60
CA TRP A 451 13.77 -4.75 1.95
C TRP A 451 12.68 -5.08 2.96
N ASN A 452 13.00 -6.03 3.84
CA ASN A 452 12.14 -6.46 4.93
C ASN A 452 12.65 -5.89 6.25
N LEU A 453 11.90 -4.92 6.80
CA LEU A 453 12.15 -4.28 8.09
C LEU A 453 11.61 -5.10 9.27
N CYS A 454 10.80 -6.13 9.00
CA CYS A 454 10.18 -7.01 10.01
C CYS A 454 10.49 -8.50 9.78
N PRO A 455 11.77 -8.91 9.59
CA PRO A 455 12.11 -10.27 9.19
C PRO A 455 11.77 -11.36 10.22
N LYS A 456 11.33 -10.98 11.43
CA LYS A 456 10.92 -11.92 12.49
C LYS A 456 9.48 -12.40 12.38
N HIS A 457 8.64 -11.69 11.64
CA HIS A 457 7.21 -12.02 11.57
C HIS A 457 6.57 -11.72 10.20
N PHE A 458 7.27 -11.08 9.27
CA PHE A 458 6.72 -10.72 7.97
C PHE A 458 7.58 -11.22 6.81
N GLU A 459 6.96 -11.57 5.69
CA GLU A 459 7.65 -11.87 4.43
C GLU A 459 7.21 -10.91 3.30
N CYS A 460 8.18 -10.29 2.64
CA CYS A 460 7.95 -9.30 1.58
C CYS A 460 8.00 -9.88 0.16
N ASP A 461 8.07 -11.20 0.02
CA ASP A 461 7.92 -11.85 -1.27
C ASP A 461 6.42 -11.96 -1.60
N ARG A 462 6.04 -11.46 -2.78
CA ARG A 462 4.65 -11.43 -3.26
C ARG A 462 3.99 -12.80 -3.28
N LYS A 463 4.78 -13.89 -3.39
CA LYS A 463 4.24 -15.26 -3.39
C LYS A 463 3.47 -15.61 -2.11
N TYR A 464 3.77 -14.95 -1.00
CA TYR A 464 3.12 -15.18 0.27
C TYR A 464 1.84 -14.37 0.46
N ASN A 465 1.40 -13.59 -0.54
CA ASN A 465 0.18 -12.81 -0.39
C ASN A 465 -1.06 -13.72 -0.16
N PRO A 466 -1.78 -13.58 0.97
CA PRO A 466 -2.92 -14.44 1.30
C PRO A 466 -4.07 -14.40 0.29
N PHE A 467 -4.21 -13.32 -0.48
CA PHE A 467 -5.24 -13.21 -1.52
C PHE A 467 -5.18 -14.36 -2.51
N LYS A 468 -3.99 -14.76 -2.96
CA LYS A 468 -3.85 -15.80 -3.97
C LYS A 468 -4.46 -17.12 -3.48
N LEU A 469 -4.24 -17.44 -2.21
CA LEU A 469 -4.91 -18.57 -1.56
C LEU A 469 -6.42 -18.33 -1.49
N LEU A 470 -6.88 -17.21 -0.91
CA LEU A 470 -8.31 -16.86 -0.81
C LEU A 470 -9.08 -16.96 -2.14
N SER A 471 -8.49 -16.44 -3.22
CA SER A 471 -9.03 -16.49 -4.58
C SER A 471 -9.09 -17.92 -5.10
N THR A 472 -8.02 -18.69 -4.92
CA THR A 472 -8.01 -20.12 -5.26
C THR A 472 -9.10 -20.88 -4.49
N LEU A 473 -9.36 -20.52 -3.23
CA LEU A 473 -10.39 -21.18 -2.41
C LEU A 473 -11.83 -20.79 -2.79
N LYS A 474 -12.01 -19.75 -3.60
CA LYS A 474 -13.32 -19.11 -3.85
C LYS A 474 -14.03 -18.77 -2.55
N CYS A 475 -13.32 -18.12 -1.62
CA CYS A 475 -13.93 -17.62 -0.39
C CYS A 475 -14.90 -16.49 -0.73
N GLU A 476 -16.17 -16.63 -0.33
CA GLU A 476 -17.13 -15.54 -0.39
C GLU A 476 -16.81 -14.56 0.74
N ASN A 477 -16.24 -13.41 0.41
CA ASN A 477 -16.09 -12.31 1.36
C ASN A 477 -16.20 -10.95 0.64
N GLU A 478 -16.87 -10.03 1.32
CA GLU A 478 -17.00 -8.63 0.92
C GLU A 478 -15.62 -7.99 0.79
N ILE A 479 -15.37 -7.38 -0.38
CA ILE A 479 -14.18 -6.58 -0.71
C ILE A 479 -12.91 -7.42 -0.94
N ILE A 480 -12.94 -8.27 -1.95
CA ILE A 480 -11.69 -8.74 -2.57
C ILE A 480 -11.80 -8.64 -4.09
N SER A 481 -11.83 -7.42 -4.62
CA SER A 481 -11.76 -7.17 -6.07
C SER A 481 -10.69 -6.15 -6.42
N GLU A 482 -9.78 -6.56 -7.32
CA GLU A 482 -8.93 -5.75 -8.21
C GLU A 482 -7.85 -4.81 -7.63
N SER A 483 -7.70 -4.65 -6.31
CA SER A 483 -6.68 -3.74 -5.75
C SER A 483 -5.24 -4.28 -5.76
N GLU A 484 -5.05 -5.55 -6.07
CA GLU A 484 -3.91 -6.31 -5.57
C GLU A 484 -2.64 -6.22 -6.43
N GLU A 485 -2.76 -6.22 -7.76
CA GLU A 485 -1.61 -6.01 -8.65
C GLU A 485 -1.06 -4.59 -8.52
N ASN A 486 -1.93 -3.65 -8.10
CA ASN A 486 -1.65 -2.23 -7.98
C ASN A 486 -1.05 -1.80 -6.63
N ALA A 487 -1.24 -2.58 -5.54
CA ALA A 487 -0.73 -2.22 -4.22
C ALA A 487 0.81 -2.19 -4.17
N TYR A 488 1.46 -3.20 -4.77
CA TYR A 488 2.93 -3.25 -4.88
C TYR A 488 3.49 -2.12 -5.75
N ASP A 489 2.75 -1.75 -6.79
CA ASP A 489 3.07 -0.67 -7.72
C ASP A 489 3.05 0.72 -7.06
N THR A 490 2.23 0.90 -6.03
CA THR A 490 2.25 2.06 -5.11
C THR A 490 3.33 1.97 -4.05
N LEU A 491 3.73 0.77 -3.62
CA LEU A 491 4.77 0.56 -2.61
C LEU A 491 6.21 0.76 -3.14
N MET A 492 6.41 0.80 -4.46
CA MET A 492 7.72 1.04 -5.06
C MET A 492 8.13 2.51 -4.97
N ILE A 493 9.07 2.81 -4.07
CA ILE A 493 9.45 4.20 -3.77
C ILE A 493 10.28 4.89 -4.87
N ASP A 494 11.01 4.11 -5.67
CA ASP A 494 11.91 4.59 -6.74
C ASP A 494 11.27 4.51 -8.13
N ARG A 495 10.08 3.91 -8.26
CA ARG A 495 9.42 3.65 -9.55
C ARG A 495 9.33 4.90 -10.40
N GLU A 496 8.83 6.00 -9.85
CA GLU A 496 8.69 7.25 -10.61
C GLU A 496 10.04 7.79 -11.11
N VAL A 497 11.07 7.73 -10.27
CA VAL A 497 12.43 8.19 -10.61
C VAL A 497 13.04 7.31 -11.69
N VAL A 498 12.93 5.99 -11.55
CA VAL A 498 13.44 5.03 -12.54
C VAL A 498 12.70 5.17 -13.86
N LEU A 499 11.37 5.29 -13.85
CA LEU A 499 10.59 5.49 -15.07
C LEU A 499 10.95 6.81 -15.76
N LYS A 500 11.12 7.91 -15.02
CA LYS A 500 11.60 9.19 -15.58
C LYS A 500 13.00 9.08 -16.20
N SER A 501 13.90 8.30 -15.60
CA SER A 501 15.25 8.08 -16.13
C SER A 501 15.26 7.34 -17.47
N GLN A 502 14.27 6.47 -17.72
CA GLN A 502 14.17 5.70 -18.97
C GLN A 502 13.54 6.48 -20.13
N ILE A 503 12.77 7.52 -19.83
CA ILE A 503 12.07 8.35 -20.81
C ILE A 503 13.01 9.34 -21.50
N ILE A 504 14.13 9.68 -20.87
CA ILE A 504 15.22 10.44 -21.48
C ILE A 504 16.22 9.39 -21.99
N PRO A 505 16.22 9.02 -23.28
CA PRO A 505 17.25 8.16 -23.82
C PRO A 505 18.54 8.97 -23.92
N CYS A 506 19.23 9.21 -22.80
CA CYS A 506 20.52 9.85 -22.87
C CYS A 506 21.63 8.82 -23.01
N ASN A 507 21.81 8.37 -24.25
CA ASN A 507 23.00 7.62 -24.66
C ASN A 507 24.21 8.54 -24.91
N SER A 508 24.12 9.82 -24.56
CA SER A 508 25.17 10.83 -24.75
C SER A 508 25.88 11.12 -23.43
N LEU A 509 27.22 11.23 -23.49
CA LEU A 509 28.10 11.61 -22.38
C LEU A 509 27.72 12.96 -21.71
N ILE A 510 26.86 13.77 -22.34
CA ILE A 510 26.59 15.16 -21.95
C ILE A 510 25.46 15.29 -20.91
N CYS A 511 24.65 14.24 -20.68
CA CYS A 511 23.54 14.33 -19.72
C CYS A 511 23.90 14.00 -18.28
N ASP A 512 25.02 13.32 -18.07
CA ASP A 512 25.52 13.08 -16.73
C ASP A 512 26.11 14.40 -16.21
N PRO A 513 25.60 14.94 -15.08
CA PRO A 513 26.11 16.17 -14.50
C PRO A 513 27.62 16.13 -14.32
N PHE A 514 28.20 14.99 -13.92
CA PHE A 514 29.64 14.83 -13.74
C PHE A 514 30.40 15.12 -15.03
N TYR A 515 30.02 14.47 -16.13
CA TYR A 515 30.68 14.68 -17.43
C TYR A 515 30.41 16.07 -17.99
N LYS A 516 29.21 16.63 -17.77
CA LYS A 516 28.89 18.01 -18.17
C LYS A 516 29.80 19.02 -17.47
N PHE A 517 30.10 18.83 -16.18
CA PHE A 517 31.01 19.68 -15.43
C PHE A 517 32.49 19.39 -15.74
N ALA A 518 32.87 18.14 -16.03
CA ALA A 518 34.25 17.76 -16.33
C ALA A 518 34.71 18.16 -17.75
N MET A 519 33.79 18.18 -18.73
CA MET A 519 34.10 18.51 -20.12
C MET A 519 34.42 20.00 -20.33
N VAL A 520 33.87 20.90 -19.50
CA VAL A 520 34.14 22.35 -19.60
C VAL A 520 35.62 22.65 -19.33
N PRO A 521 36.25 22.24 -18.21
CA PRO A 521 37.69 22.39 -17.99
C PRO A 521 38.54 21.72 -19.06
N LEU A 522 38.16 20.52 -19.53
CA LEU A 522 38.90 19.80 -20.58
C LEU A 522 38.88 20.55 -21.91
N ALA A 523 37.76 21.16 -22.28
CA ALA A 523 37.67 22.01 -23.46
C ALA A 523 38.55 23.27 -23.33
N PHE A 524 38.57 23.90 -22.15
CA PHE A 524 39.45 25.04 -21.87
C PHE A 524 40.93 24.65 -21.95
N LEU A 525 41.32 23.49 -21.41
CA LEU A 525 42.69 22.96 -21.48
C LEU A 525 43.08 22.64 -22.93
N GLY A 526 42.18 22.06 -23.71
CA GLY A 526 42.37 21.81 -25.14
C GLY A 526 42.59 23.11 -25.91
N LEU A 527 41.71 24.11 -25.72
CA LEU A 527 41.86 25.43 -26.34
C LEU A 527 43.20 26.09 -25.94
N SER A 528 43.54 26.05 -24.66
CA SER A 528 44.76 26.65 -24.13
C SER A 528 46.01 25.97 -24.70
N SER A 529 45.97 24.66 -24.89
CA SER A 529 47.06 23.89 -25.52
C SER A 529 47.25 24.27 -26.98
N VAL A 530 46.15 24.49 -27.71
CA VAL A 530 46.20 24.97 -29.11
C VAL A 530 46.78 26.39 -29.18
N PHE A 531 46.32 27.31 -28.31
CA PHE A 531 46.89 28.66 -28.23
C PHE A 531 48.38 28.64 -27.87
N PHE A 532 48.79 27.77 -26.94
CA PHE A 532 50.20 27.60 -26.57
C PHE A 532 51.06 27.11 -27.75
N LEU A 533 50.54 26.17 -28.56
CA LEU A 533 51.23 25.72 -29.77
C LEU A 533 51.37 26.84 -30.80
N PHE A 534 50.31 27.61 -31.07
CA PHE A 534 50.39 28.75 -32.00
C PHE A 534 51.33 29.86 -31.50
N TYR A 535 51.32 30.15 -30.19
CA TYR A 535 52.25 31.10 -29.59
C TYR A 535 53.71 30.66 -29.78
N LYS A 536 54.01 29.38 -29.55
CA LYS A 536 55.38 28.85 -29.70
C LYS A 536 55.86 28.80 -31.15
N VAL A 537 54.96 28.49 -32.10
CA VAL A 537 55.26 28.51 -33.54
C VAL A 537 55.53 29.93 -34.03
N ASN A 538 54.76 30.93 -33.58
CA ASN A 538 55.02 32.34 -33.94
C ASN A 538 56.34 32.89 -33.40
N ILE A 539 56.80 32.43 -32.22
CA ILE A 539 58.13 32.81 -31.68
C ILE A 539 59.28 32.18 -32.48
N SER A 540 59.04 31.10 -33.22
CA SER A 540 60.08 30.42 -34.00
C SER A 540 60.22 30.95 -35.44
N ILE A 541 59.37 31.91 -35.85
CA ILE A 541 59.31 32.49 -37.21
C ILE A 541 59.78 33.98 -37.22
N VAL A 542 60.09 34.54 -36.04
CA VAL A 542 60.75 35.86 -35.87
C VAL A 542 62.19 35.62 -35.47
#